data_AF-A0A924YCN5-F1
#
_entry.id   AF-A0A924YCN5-F1
#
_cell.length_a   1.000
_cell.length_b   1.000
_cell.length_c   1.000
_cell.angle_alpha   90.00
_cell.angle_beta   90.00
_cell.angle_gamma   90.00
#
_symmetry.space_group_name_H-M   'P 1'
#
loop_
_entity.id
_entity.type
_entity.pdbx_description
1 polymer ?
#
loop_
_entity_poly.entity_id
_entity_poly.type
_entity_poly.pdbx_seq_one_letter_code
_entity_poly.pdbx_strand_id
1 'polypeptide(L)' 'VGESPTVGAPPAIVNAVVDALWHLGVRHIDIPITPEKVWKALREAGVSD' A
#
# COMPACT_ATOMS: atom_id res chain seq x y z
N VAL A 1 -25.16 8.90 1.17
CA VAL A 1 -24.02 9.54 1.90
C VAL A 1 -23.57 8.79 3.16
N GLY A 2 -24.17 7.63 3.54
CA GLY A 2 -23.68 6.85 4.71
C GLY A 2 -22.45 5.97 4.43
N GLU A 3 -22.35 5.37 3.25
CA GLU A 3 -21.31 4.37 2.92
C GLU A 3 -20.11 4.96 2.19
N SER A 4 -20.19 6.22 1.76
CA SER A 4 -19.13 6.90 1.02
C SER A 4 -17.75 6.83 1.70
N PRO A 5 -17.61 7.05 3.02
CA PRO A 5 -16.30 6.90 3.67
C PRO A 5 -15.86 5.43 3.74
N THR A 6 -16.77 4.49 3.99
CA THR A 6 -16.47 3.05 4.08
C THR A 6 -16.02 2.48 2.73
N VAL A 7 -16.57 2.98 1.63
CA VAL A 7 -16.23 2.54 0.27
C VAL A 7 -14.98 3.26 -0.24
N GLY A 8 -14.81 4.55 0.09
CA GLY A 8 -13.70 5.36 -0.42
C GLY A 8 -12.39 5.23 0.36
N ALA A 9 -12.44 4.95 1.66
CA ALA A 9 -11.23 4.86 2.49
C ALA A 9 -10.30 3.70 2.10
N PRO A 10 -10.79 2.46 1.84
CA PRO A 10 -9.91 1.36 1.48
C PRO A 10 -9.04 1.62 0.23
N PRO A 11 -9.59 2.03 -0.94
CA PRO A 11 -8.75 2.32 -2.10
C PRO A 11 -7.85 3.54 -1.89
N ALA A 12 -8.29 4.55 -1.11
CA ALA A 12 -7.45 5.70 -0.79
C ALA A 12 -6.20 5.31 0.01
N ILE A 13 -6.36 4.44 1.01
CA ILE A 13 -5.23 3.92 1.81
C ILE A 13 -4.30 3.09 0.94
N VAL A 14 -4.83 2.20 0.10
CA VAL A 14 -4.01 1.37 -0.80
C VAL A 14 -3.20 2.25 -1.76
N ASN A 15 -3.83 3.24 -2.38
CA ASN A 15 -3.18 4.15 -3.31
C ASN A 15 -2.09 4.96 -2.62
N ALA A 16 -2.31 5.43 -1.39
CA ALA A 16 -1.31 6.17 -0.62
C ALA A 16 -0.05 5.33 -0.33
N VAL A 17 -0.23 4.04 0.00
CA VAL A 17 0.91 3.14 0.25
C VAL A 17 1.66 2.84 -1.05
N VAL A 18 0.94 2.58 -2.16
CA VAL A 18 1.57 2.35 -3.47
C VAL A 18 2.32 3.59 -3.96
N ASP A 19 1.75 4.78 -3.78
CA ASP A 19 2.38 6.06 -4.13
C ASP A 19 3.70 6.26 -3.37
N ALA A 20 3.70 6.02 -2.05
CA ALA A 20 4.90 6.11 -1.22
C ALA A 20 6.03 5.17 -1.67
N LEU A 21 5.67 4.00 -2.21
CA LEU A 21 6.63 2.99 -2.67
C LEU A 21 6.86 3.04 -4.20
N TRP A 22 6.25 4.00 -4.90
CA TRP A 22 6.29 4.02 -6.36
C TRP A 22 7.70 4.16 -6.91
N HIS A 23 8.52 5.01 -6.28
CA HIS A 23 9.90 5.24 -6.66
C HIS A 23 10.80 4.00 -6.44
N LEU A 24 10.30 3.00 -5.70
CA LEU A 24 10.94 1.72 -5.43
C LEU A 24 10.51 0.61 -6.39
N GLY A 25 9.66 0.93 -7.36
CA GLY A 25 9.15 -0.04 -8.33
C GLY A 25 7.91 -0.81 -7.88
N VAL A 26 7.39 -0.55 -6.68
CA VAL A 26 6.12 -1.14 -6.21
C VAL A 26 4.96 -0.53 -6.99
N ARG A 27 4.07 -1.37 -7.53
CA ARG A 27 2.92 -0.95 -8.35
C ARG A 27 1.58 -1.46 -7.82
N HIS A 28 1.60 -2.47 -6.97
CA HIS A 28 0.42 -3.10 -6.42
C HIS A 28 0.74 -3.74 -5.07
N ILE A 29 -0.23 -3.69 -4.15
CA ILE A 29 -0.20 -4.42 -2.88
C ILE A 29 -1.59 -4.98 -2.62
N ASP A 30 -1.68 -6.29 -2.37
CA ASP A 30 -2.94 -6.92 -2.05
C ASP A 30 -3.44 -6.53 -0.66
N ILE A 31 -4.73 -6.21 -0.57
CA ILE A 31 -5.42 -6.01 0.71
C ILE A 31 -5.55 -7.33 1.49
N PRO A 32 -5.64 -7.29 2.83
CA PRO A 32 -5.40 -6.13 3.69
C PRO A 32 -3.92 -5.73 3.69
N ILE A 33 -3.64 -4.43 3.84
CA ILE A 33 -2.28 -3.92 3.98
C ILE A 33 -1.80 -4.19 5.40
N THR A 34 -0.98 -5.24 5.56
CA THR A 34 -0.33 -5.60 6.82
C THR A 34 1.10 -5.07 6.84
N PRO A 35 1.68 -4.77 8.03
CA PRO A 35 3.07 -4.37 8.15
C PRO A 35 4.05 -5.36 7.48
N GLU A 36 3.78 -6.66 7.56
CA GLU A 36 4.59 -7.72 6.95
C GLU A 36 4.65 -7.61 5.41
N LYS A 37 3.51 -7.31 4.75
CA LYS A 37 3.47 -7.12 3.30
C LYS A 37 4.25 -5.88 2.86
N VAL A 38 4.14 -4.79 3.63
CA VAL A 38 4.89 -3.56 3.37
C VAL A 38 6.38 -3.79 3.52
N TRP A 39 6.79 -4.47 4.60
CA TRP A 39 8.19 -4.80 4.84
C TRP A 39 8.76 -5.75 3.79
N LYS A 40 7.98 -6.75 3.34
CA LYS A 40 8.38 -7.62 2.23
C LYS A 40 8.61 -6.79 0.96
N ALA A 41 7.69 -5.89 0.61
CA ALA A 41 7.82 -5.03 -0.58
C ALA A 41 9.06 -4.12 -0.51
N LEU A 42 9.37 -3.56 0.67
CA LEU A 42 10.58 -2.75 0.89
C LEU A 42 11.87 -3.56 0.73
N ARG A 43 11.88 -4.82 1.16
CA ARG A 43 13.03 -5.72 0.99
C ARG A 43 13.20 -6.20 -0.44
N GLU A 44 12.09 -6.52 -1.12
CA GLU A 44 12.12 -6.85 -2.55
C GLU A 44 12.63 -5.65 -3.38
N ALA A 45 12.39 -4.42 -2.91
CA ALA A 45 12.94 -3.20 -3.49
C ALA A 45 14.38 -2.85 -3.06
N GLY A 46 15.01 -3.62 -2.17
CA GLY A 46 16.40 -3.40 -1.73
C GLY A 46 16.62 -2.21 -0.80
N VAL A 47 15.59 -1.76 -0.07
CA VAL A 47 15.68 -0.58 0.81
C VAL A 47 16.00 -0.93 2.27
N SER A 48 15.61 -2.11 2.74
CA SER A 48 15.82 -2.52 4.13
C SER A 48 17.03 -3.45 4.24
N ASP A 49 18.19 -2.85 4.52
CA ASP A 49 19.34 -3.53 5.15
C ASP A 49 19.17 -3.49 6.67
#